data_AF-A0AB39BQ62-F1
#
_entry.id   AF-A0AB39BQ62-F1
#
_cell.length_a   1.000
_cell.length_b   1.000
_cell.length_c   1.000
_cell.angle_alpha   90.00
_cell.angle_beta   90.00
_cell.angle_gamma   90.00
#
_symmetry.space_group_name_H-M   'P 1'
#
loop_
_entity.id
_entity.type
_entity.pdbx_description
1 polymer ?
#
loop_
_entity_poly.entity_id
_entity_poly.type
_entity_poly.pdbx_seq_one_letter_code
_entity_poly.pdbx_strand_id
1 'polypeptide(L)' 'MITAIIFGFAIFCGWLVFDVTKQKKLTLENVVSSLVVGVIGALGWWILDLIF' A
#
# COMPACT_ATOMS: atom_id res chain seq x y z
N MET A 1 9.79 -0.52 -13.01
CA MET A 1 8.93 -1.75 -12.88
C MET A 1 9.09 -2.53 -11.55
N ILE A 2 10.22 -3.20 -11.26
CA ILE A 2 10.41 -3.95 -9.98
C ILE A 2 10.36 -3.02 -8.75
N THR A 3 10.88 -1.80 -8.91
CA THR A 3 10.84 -0.70 -7.94
C THR A 3 9.42 -0.33 -7.53
N ALA A 4 8.49 -0.18 -8.49
CA ALA A 4 7.10 0.16 -8.23
C ALA A 4 6.36 -0.94 -7.43
N ILE A 5 6.69 -2.22 -7.68
CA ILE A 5 6.13 -3.35 -6.94
C ILE A 5 6.62 -3.32 -5.49
N ILE A 6 7.92 -3.12 -5.28
CA ILE A 6 8.52 -3.01 -3.93
C ILE A 6 7.94 -1.81 -3.18
N PHE A 7 7.75 -0.68 -3.87
CA PHE A 7 7.18 0.53 -3.27
C PHE A 7 5.72 0.33 -2.88
N GLY A 8 4.91 -0.26 -3.76
CA GLY A 8 3.53 -0.65 -3.46
C GLY A 8 3.44 -1.60 -2.27
N PHE A 9 4.36 -2.57 -2.18
CA PHE A 9 4.43 -3.51 -1.08
C PHE A 9 4.84 -2.84 0.23
N ALA A 10 5.77 -1.88 0.20
CA ALA A 10 6.19 -1.09 1.35
C ALA A 10 5.04 -0.20 1.87
N ILE A 11 4.31 0.46 0.97
CA ILE A 11 3.11 1.25 1.30
C ILE A 11 2.04 0.34 1.91
N PHE A 12 1.77 -0.82 1.29
CA PHE A 12 0.82 -1.80 1.81
C PHE A 12 1.18 -2.27 3.22
N CYS A 13 2.42 -2.71 3.43
CA CYS A 13 2.89 -3.13 4.76
C CYS A 13 2.84 -1.99 5.78
N GLY A 14 3.27 -0.78 5.41
CA GLY A 14 3.25 0.38 6.30
C GLY A 14 1.83 0.75 6.71
N TRP A 15 0.90 0.78 5.76
CA TRP A 15 -0.50 1.10 6.03
C TRP A 15 -1.17 0.01 6.87
N LEU A 16 -0.93 -1.26 6.55
CA LEU A 16 -1.49 -2.40 7.28
C LEU A 16 -0.99 -2.42 8.73
N VAL A 17 0.30 -2.19 8.99
CA VAL A 17 0.85 -2.10 10.35
C VAL A 17 0.24 -0.92 11.11
N PHE A 18 0.08 0.22 10.45
CA PHE A 18 -0.54 1.41 11.04
C PHE A 18 -2.00 1.15 11.42
N ASP A 19 -2.76 0.52 10.53
CA ASP A 19 -4.17 0.20 10.72
C ASP A 19 -4.38 -0.83 11.84
N VAL A 20 -3.55 -1.88 11.86
CA VAL A 20 -3.55 -2.90 12.93
C VAL A 20 -3.22 -2.28 14.29
N THR A 21 -2.24 -1.37 14.34
CA THR A 21 -1.85 -0.69 15.58
C THR A 21 -2.95 0.24 16.09
N LYS A 22 -3.65 0.93 15.18
CA LYS A 22 -4.66 1.95 15.52
C LYS A 22 -6.00 1.34 15.93
N GLN A 23 -6.43 0.26 15.28
CA GLN A 23 -7.72 -0.38 15.55
C GLN A 23 -7.63 -1.59 16.49
N LYS A 24 -6.43 -2.16 16.74
CA LYS A 24 -6.18 -3.37 17.57
C LYS A 24 -7.03 -4.60 17.19
N LYS A 25 -7.78 -4.53 16.08
CA LYS A 25 -8.56 -5.62 15.49
C LYS A 25 -8.21 -5.70 14.00
N LEU A 26 -7.78 -6.88 13.57
CA LEU A 26 -7.60 -7.21 12.16
C LEU A 26 -8.99 -7.46 11.54
N THR A 27 -9.68 -6.38 11.18
CA THR A 27 -10.93 -6.47 10.44
C THR A 27 -10.60 -6.58 8.94
N LEU A 28 -11.33 -7.44 8.22
CA LEU A 28 -11.18 -7.63 6.78
C LEU A 28 -11.27 -6.31 6.01
N GLU A 29 -12.08 -5.36 6.47
CA GLU A 29 -12.16 -3.99 5.94
C GLU A 29 -10.82 -3.24 5.98
N ASN A 30 -10.02 -3.37 7.05
CA ASN A 30 -8.75 -2.66 7.17
C ASN A 30 -7.69 -3.27 6.25
N VAL A 31 -7.73 -4.58 6.04
CA VAL A 31 -6.87 -5.27 5.07
C VAL A 31 -7.20 -4.81 3.66
N VAL A 32 -8.48 -4.74 3.31
CA VAL A 32 -8.95 -4.24 2.00
C VAL A 32 -8.58 -2.77 1.83
N SER A 33 -8.76 -1.93 2.85
CA SER A 33 -8.37 -0.52 2.85
C SER A 33 -6.86 -0.36 2.62
N SER A 34 -6.04 -1.12 3.35
CA SER A 34 -4.58 -1.13 3.16
C SER A 34 -4.19 -1.59 1.76
N LEU A 35 -4.91 -2.56 1.19
CA LEU A 35 -4.69 -3.08 -0.16
C LEU A 35 -4.99 -2.03 -1.22
N VAL A 36 -6.08 -1.27 -1.05
CA VAL A 36 -6.43 -0.14 -1.92
C VAL A 36 -5.35 0.95 -1.84
N VAL A 37 -4.88 1.32 -0.65
CA VAL A 37 -3.80 2.31 -0.49
C VAL A 37 -2.49 1.83 -1.12
N GLY A 38 -2.14 0.56 -0.94
CA GLY A 38 -0.98 -0.06 -1.58
C GLY A 38 -1.05 -0.04 -3.10
N VAL A 39 -2.22 -0.35 -3.68
CA VAL A 39 -2.47 -0.29 -5.13
C VAL A 39 -2.40 1.14 -5.67
N ILE A 40 -2.97 2.11 -4.95
CA ILE A 40 -2.88 3.54 -5.33
C ILE A 40 -1.42 4.02 -5.27
N GLY A 41 -0.68 3.64 -4.23
CA GLY A 41 0.75 3.95 -4.11
C GLY A 41 1.58 3.33 -5.22
N ALA A 42 1.33 2.07 -5.57
CA ALA A 42 1.98 1.38 -6.68
C ALA A 42 1.66 2.04 -8.02
N LEU A 43 0.39 2.41 -8.26
CA LEU A 43 -0.05 3.11 -9.47
C LEU A 43 0.59 4.49 -9.58
N GLY A 44 0.63 5.26 -8.50
CA GLY A 44 1.31 6.57 -8.48
C GLY A 44 2.81 6.43 -8.78
N TRP A 45 3.46 5.40 -8.24
CA TRP A 45 4.86 5.12 -8.52
C TRP A 45 5.08 4.64 -9.96
N TRP A 46 4.16 3.86 -10.51
CA TRP A 46 4.22 3.39 -11.89
C TRP A 46 4.05 4.53 -12.90
N ILE A 47 3.19 5.51 -12.61
CA ILE A 47 3.04 6.73 -13.42
C ILE A 47 4.33 7.57 -13.34
N LEU A 48 4.93 7.69 -12.15
CA LEU A 48 6.23 8.36 -11.98
C LEU A 48 7.34 7.66 -12.78
N ASP A 49 7.45 6.33 -12.72
CA ASP A 49 8.40 5.47 -13.48
C ASP A 49 8.17 5.55 -15.01
N LEU A 50 7.02 6.08 -15.45
CA LEU A 50 6.68 6.26 -16.87
C LEU A 50 6.99 7.68 -17.37
N ILE A 51 7.06 8.65 -16.45
CA ILE A 51 7.36 10.07 -16.75
C ILE A 51 8.84 10.40 -16.52
N PHE A 52 9.49 9.73 -15.55
CA PHE A 52 10.91 9.86 -15.20
C PHE A 52 11.72 8.68 -15.74
#